data_AF-A0A439DPV0-F1
#
_entry.id   AF-A0A439DPV0-F1
#
_cell.length_a   1.000
_cell.length_b   1.000
_cell.length_c   1.000
_cell.angle_alpha   90.00
_cell.angle_beta   90.00
_cell.angle_gamma   90.00
#
_symmetry.space_group_name_H-M   'P 1'
#
loop_
_entity.id
_entity.type
_entity.pdbx_description
1 polymer ?
#
loop_
_entity_poly.entity_id
_entity_poly.type
_entity_poly.pdbx_seq_one_letter_code
_entity_poly.pdbx_strand_id
1 'polypeptide(L)'
;MTTLRLVPRFELVPPIVCAPWCEYGDGHPNCFHRDDQSCWSESDYLELELEPVGVDVLGGPYPSRLGVAAHRPGGDAALQVYLHADLVQGGIDVGVHLTAAEARKLAAELVRAAETIEETR
;
A
#
# COMPACT_ATOMS: atom_id res chain seq x y z
N MET A 1 -10.72 -23.08 42.84
CA MET A 1 -9.62 -23.18 41.87
C MET A 1 -9.79 -22.03 40.89
N THR A 2 -9.03 -20.95 41.08
CA THR A 2 -9.12 -19.75 40.22
C THR A 2 -8.07 -19.89 39.12
N THR A 3 -8.52 -20.08 37.88
CA THR A 3 -7.64 -20.17 36.73
C THR A 3 -7.15 -18.76 36.40
N LEU A 4 -5.91 -18.43 36.79
CA LEU A 4 -5.20 -17.26 36.29
C LEU A 4 -4.98 -17.45 34.78
N ARG A 5 -5.73 -16.72 33.95
CA ARG A 5 -5.36 -16.55 32.55
C ARG A 5 -4.24 -15.53 32.50
N LEU A 6 -3.02 -15.98 32.17
CA LEU A 6 -1.95 -15.10 31.70
C LEU A 6 -2.44 -14.43 30.42
N VAL A 7 -2.82 -13.16 30.52
CA VAL A 7 -2.96 -12.30 29.35
C VAL A 7 -1.54 -11.83 29.02
N PRO A 8 -1.02 -12.07 27.81
CA PRO A 8 0.26 -11.50 27.41
C PRO A 8 0.16 -9.98 27.56
N ARG A 9 1.09 -9.39 28.30
CA ARG A 9 1.25 -7.95 28.33
C ARG A 9 1.89 -7.58 26.99
N PHE A 10 1.07 -7.11 26.04
CA PHE A 10 1.59 -6.52 24.82
C PHE A 10 2.20 -5.17 25.19
N GLU A 11 3.51 -5.15 25.41
CA GLU A 11 4.25 -3.91 25.59
C GLU A 11 4.41 -3.25 24.23
N LEU A 12 4.09 -1.95 24.17
CA LEU A 12 4.27 -1.15 22.96
C LEU A 12 5.75 -1.13 22.56
N VAL A 13 6.02 -1.24 21.26
CA VAL A 13 7.38 -1.05 20.76
C VAL A 13 7.75 0.43 20.79
N PRO A 14 9.01 0.80 21.08
CA PRO A 14 9.43 2.21 21.09
C PRO A 14 9.10 2.92 19.76
N PRO A 15 8.66 4.19 19.75
CA PRO A 15 8.39 4.93 18.52
C PRO A 15 9.62 5.02 17.60
N ILE A 16 9.37 5.15 16.29
CA ILE A 16 10.42 5.35 15.28
C ILE A 16 10.49 6.82 14.83
N VAL A 17 11.56 7.19 14.13
CA VAL A 17 11.60 8.44 13.36
C VAL A 17 10.94 8.19 12.02
N CYS A 18 9.76 8.77 11.78
CA CYS A 18 9.05 8.65 10.50
C CYS A 18 9.87 9.20 9.34
N ALA A 19 9.63 8.67 8.14
CA ALA A 19 10.06 9.34 6.93
C ALA A 19 9.34 10.70 6.81
N PRO A 20 9.95 11.74 6.22
CA PRO A 20 9.34 13.08 6.14
C PRO A 20 8.00 13.14 5.39
N TRP A 21 7.72 12.14 4.56
CA TRP A 21 6.49 12.01 3.77
C TRP A 21 5.44 11.07 4.39
N CYS A 22 5.71 10.53 5.59
CA CYS A 22 4.75 9.66 6.28
C CYS A 22 3.48 10.45 6.63
N GLU A 23 2.32 9.94 6.23
CA GLU A 23 1.02 10.58 6.49
C GLU A 23 0.72 10.74 7.99
N TYR A 24 1.18 9.78 8.81
CA TYR A 24 0.99 9.83 10.27
C TYR A 24 2.00 10.75 10.96
N GLY A 25 3.28 10.64 10.59
CA GLY A 25 4.37 11.47 11.14
C GLY A 25 4.61 11.38 12.65
N ASP A 26 3.89 10.52 13.39
CA ASP A 26 3.83 10.49 14.85
C ASP A 26 4.78 9.46 15.50
N GLY A 27 5.53 8.71 14.69
CA GLY A 27 6.43 7.66 15.11
C GLY A 27 5.76 6.33 15.42
N HIS A 28 4.48 6.15 15.08
CA HIS A 28 3.71 4.92 15.28
C HIS A 28 3.74 4.42 16.74
N PRO A 29 3.32 5.23 17.71
CA PRO A 29 3.49 4.94 19.14
C PRO A 29 2.56 3.85 19.67
N ASN A 30 1.49 3.54 18.95
CA ASN A 30 0.45 2.58 19.36
C ASN A 30 0.63 1.19 18.74
N CYS A 31 1.77 0.94 18.11
CA CYS A 31 2.10 -0.34 17.48
C CYS A 31 2.62 -1.34 18.51
N PHE A 32 2.20 -2.60 18.36
CA PHE A 32 2.63 -3.70 19.23
C PHE A 32 3.78 -4.51 18.59
N HIS A 33 3.96 -4.44 17.27
CA HIS A 33 5.07 -5.04 16.56
C HIS A 33 5.89 -4.00 15.78
N ARG A 34 7.17 -4.29 15.58
CA ARG A 34 8.07 -3.44 14.78
C ARG A 34 7.62 -3.32 13.33
N ASP A 35 7.04 -4.39 12.79
CA ASP A 35 6.55 -4.45 11.41
C ASP A 35 5.27 -3.60 11.24
N ASP A 36 4.55 -3.31 12.33
CA ASP A 36 3.40 -2.40 12.29
C ASP A 36 3.83 -0.93 12.21
N GLN A 37 5.09 -0.61 12.50
CA GLN A 37 5.64 0.76 12.41
C GLN A 37 6.08 1.08 10.97
N SER A 38 5.17 0.85 10.03
CA SER A 38 5.39 1.13 8.60
C SER A 38 4.96 2.55 8.25
N CYS A 39 5.81 3.27 7.52
CA CYS A 39 5.47 4.60 7.03
C CYS A 39 4.83 4.49 5.65
N TRP A 40 3.71 5.17 5.47
CA TRP A 40 2.98 5.28 4.21
C TRP A 40 2.85 6.76 3.83
N SER A 41 3.07 7.11 2.56
CA SER A 41 2.58 8.38 2.06
C SER A 41 1.09 8.29 1.78
N GLU A 42 0.46 9.44 1.53
CA GLU A 42 -0.84 9.46 0.84
C GLU A 42 -0.78 8.61 -0.45
N SER A 43 -1.90 7.98 -0.78
CA SER A 43 -2.06 7.19 -2.00
C SER A 43 -3.33 7.59 -2.71
N ASP A 44 -3.20 7.78 -4.03
CA ASP A 44 -4.33 7.93 -4.93
C ASP A 44 -4.55 6.62 -5.67
N TYR A 45 -5.82 6.21 -5.77
CA TYR A 45 -6.21 5.02 -6.51
C TYR A 45 -6.81 5.41 -7.86
N LEU A 46 -6.27 4.82 -8.93
CA LEU A 46 -6.79 4.89 -10.28
C LEU A 46 -7.76 3.73 -10.50
N GLU A 47 -9.04 4.03 -10.73
CA GLU A 47 -10.03 3.04 -11.16
C GLU A 47 -9.76 2.60 -12.61
N LEU A 48 -9.80 1.30 -12.86
CA LEU A 48 -9.52 0.71 -14.17
C LEU A 48 -10.82 0.47 -14.93
N GLU A 49 -11.22 1.42 -15.77
CA GLU A 49 -12.51 1.39 -16.48
C GLU A 49 -12.69 0.21 -17.45
N LEU A 50 -11.60 -0.37 -17.93
CA LEU A 50 -11.64 -1.54 -18.82
C LEU A 50 -11.73 -2.86 -18.05
N GLU A 51 -11.51 -2.83 -16.74
CA GLU A 51 -11.60 -4.01 -15.89
C GLU A 51 -13.03 -4.20 -15.35
N PRO A 52 -13.39 -5.43 -14.94
CA PRO A 52 -14.68 -5.70 -14.35
C PRO A 52 -14.91 -4.92 -13.05
N VAL A 53 -16.18 -4.54 -12.86
CA VAL A 53 -16.68 -3.96 -11.61
C VAL A 53 -17.42 -5.05 -10.83
N GLY A 54 -16.99 -5.27 -9.60
CA GLY A 54 -17.58 -6.20 -8.66
C GLY A 54 -18.64 -5.56 -7.79
N VAL A 55 -19.04 -6.29 -6.74
CA VAL A 55 -19.96 -5.82 -5.71
C VAL A 55 -19.29 -6.00 -4.36
N ASP A 56 -19.27 -4.95 -3.54
CA ASP A 56 -18.67 -4.98 -2.21
C ASP A 56 -19.59 -5.68 -1.17
N VAL A 57 -19.10 -5.76 0.08
CA VAL A 57 -19.84 -6.39 1.19
C VAL A 57 -21.13 -5.65 1.58
N LEU A 58 -21.30 -4.40 1.15
CA LEU A 58 -22.46 -3.56 1.39
C LEU A 58 -23.42 -3.53 0.17
N GLY A 59 -23.08 -4.22 -0.92
CA GLY A 59 -23.87 -4.24 -2.15
C GLY A 59 -23.60 -3.09 -3.12
N GLY A 60 -22.58 -2.27 -2.87
CA GLY A 60 -22.14 -1.17 -3.74
C GLY A 60 -21.18 -1.63 -4.85
N PRO A 61 -20.96 -0.81 -5.90
CA PRO A 61 -19.99 -1.11 -6.95
C PRO A 61 -18.57 -1.13 -6.38
N TYR A 62 -17.80 -2.13 -6.78
CA TYR A 62 -16.39 -2.29 -6.39
C TYR A 62 -15.52 -2.34 -7.64
N PRO A 63 -14.98 -1.21 -8.13
CA PRO A 63 -14.14 -1.20 -9.33
C PRO A 63 -12.76 -1.78 -9.03
N SER A 64 -12.17 -2.45 -10.02
CA SER A 64 -10.75 -2.79 -9.97
C SER A 64 -9.91 -1.51 -10.03
N ARG A 65 -8.84 -1.44 -9.24
CA ARG A 65 -8.06 -0.21 -9.09
C ARG A 65 -6.58 -0.47 -8.84
N LEU A 66 -5.75 0.50 -9.21
CA LEU A 66 -4.32 0.53 -8.90
C LEU A 66 -4.01 1.70 -7.97
N GLY A 67 -3.26 1.46 -6.90
CA GLY A 67 -2.77 2.49 -5.98
C GLY A 67 -1.25 2.58 -6.01
N VAL A 68 -0.70 3.76 -5.74
CA VAL A 68 0.75 3.96 -5.56
C VAL A 68 1.01 4.76 -4.30
N ALA A 69 2.00 4.34 -3.51
CA ALA A 69 2.49 5.08 -2.34
C ALA A 69 4.00 4.93 -2.16
N ALA A 70 4.63 5.94 -1.55
CA ALA A 70 5.92 5.74 -0.89
C ALA A 70 5.68 4.91 0.38
N HIS A 71 6.52 3.91 0.59
CA HIS A 71 6.36 2.97 1.68
C HIS A 71 7.71 2.64 2.32
N ARG A 72 7.73 2.56 3.65
CA ARG A 72 8.83 1.99 4.43
C ARG A 72 8.23 0.93 5.36
N PRO A 73 8.50 -0.37 5.15
CA PRO A 73 7.81 -1.46 5.85
C PRO A 73 8.23 -1.66 7.32
N GLY A 74 9.10 -0.79 7.85
CA GLY A 74 9.54 -0.80 9.25
C GLY A 74 10.65 0.24 9.49
N GLY A 75 10.97 0.54 10.75
CA GLY A 75 11.86 1.67 11.12
C GLY A 75 13.17 1.77 10.32
N ASP A 76 13.86 0.64 10.13
CA ASP A 76 15.16 0.56 9.48
C ASP A 76 15.13 -0.07 8.07
N ALA A 77 13.93 -0.37 7.55
CA ALA A 77 13.80 -1.01 6.26
C ALA A 77 14.09 -0.05 5.09
N ALA A 78 14.49 -0.62 3.95
CA ALA A 78 14.71 0.15 2.74
C ALA A 78 13.42 0.86 2.29
N LEU A 79 13.56 2.10 1.82
CA LEU A 79 12.46 2.84 1.22
C LEU A 79 12.10 2.23 -0.13
N GLN A 80 10.81 2.16 -0.41
CA GLN A 80 10.27 1.55 -1.62
C GLN A 80 9.05 2.33 -2.12
N VAL A 81 8.74 2.13 -3.39
CA VAL A 81 7.45 2.48 -3.97
C VAL A 81 6.59 1.23 -3.92
N TYR A 82 5.42 1.34 -3.32
CA TYR A 82 4.42 0.29 -3.29
C TYR A 82 3.39 0.56 -4.38
N LEU A 83 3.20 -0.41 -5.28
CA LEU A 83 2.11 -0.44 -6.26
C LEU A 83 1.13 -1.52 -5.79
N HIS A 84 -0.09 -1.09 -5.49
CA HIS A 84 -1.18 -1.98 -5.10
C HIS A 84 -2.06 -2.28 -6.31
N ALA A 85 -2.30 -3.55 -6.60
CA ALA A 85 -3.34 -3.99 -7.51
C ALA A 85 -4.47 -4.68 -6.75
N ASP A 86 -5.66 -4.08 -6.83
CA ASP A 86 -6.89 -4.54 -6.21
C ASP A 86 -7.88 -4.85 -7.33
N LEU A 87 -7.95 -6.13 -7.73
CA LEU A 87 -8.69 -6.59 -8.90
C LEU A 87 -9.88 -7.46 -8.48
N VAL A 88 -11.05 -7.11 -8.98
CA VAL A 88 -12.31 -7.83 -8.76
C VAL A 88 -12.19 -9.28 -9.22
N GLN A 89 -11.67 -9.48 -10.43
CA GLN A 89 -11.49 -10.81 -10.97
C GLN A 89 -10.25 -11.47 -10.38
N GLY A 90 -10.46 -12.66 -9.81
CA GLY A 90 -9.41 -13.42 -9.15
C GLY A 90 -9.23 -13.08 -7.67
N GLY A 91 -9.94 -12.08 -7.14
CA GLY A 91 -9.79 -11.63 -5.74
C GLY A 91 -8.34 -11.24 -5.44
N ILE A 92 -7.69 -10.59 -6.41
CA ILE A 92 -6.26 -10.31 -6.36
C ILE A 92 -6.09 -9.00 -5.60
N ASP A 93 -5.58 -9.11 -4.38
CA ASP A 93 -4.99 -8.04 -3.59
C ASP A 93 -3.49 -8.32 -3.54
N VAL A 94 -2.74 -7.63 -4.41
CA VAL A 94 -1.30 -7.85 -4.55
C VAL A 94 -0.56 -6.52 -4.47
N GLY A 95 0.41 -6.50 -3.56
CA GLY A 95 1.43 -5.47 -3.47
C GLY A 95 2.66 -5.82 -4.30
N VAL A 96 3.10 -4.89 -5.14
CA VAL A 96 4.39 -4.91 -5.81
C VAL A 96 5.29 -3.86 -5.19
N HIS A 97 6.52 -4.27 -4.86
CA HIS A 97 7.52 -3.42 -4.21
C HIS A 97 8.61 -3.06 -5.21
N LEU A 98 8.81 -1.78 -5.45
CA LEU A 98 9.76 -1.25 -6.43
C LEU A 98 10.77 -0.35 -5.74
N THR A 99 12.01 -0.37 -6.22
CA THR A 99 12.92 0.75 -5.98
C THR A 99 12.40 2.01 -6.68
N ALA A 100 12.85 3.19 -6.24
CA ALA A 100 12.48 4.44 -6.91
C ALA A 100 12.94 4.50 -8.38
N ALA A 101 14.00 3.79 -8.75
CA ALA A 101 14.48 3.70 -10.13
C ALA A 101 13.56 2.82 -10.99
N GLU A 102 13.14 1.67 -10.48
CA GLU A 102 12.19 0.77 -11.16
C GLU A 102 10.83 1.43 -11.33
N ALA A 103 10.32 2.12 -10.30
CA ALA A 103 9.08 2.88 -10.39
C ALA A 103 9.13 3.96 -11.47
N ARG A 104 10.23 4.73 -11.54
CA ARG A 104 10.43 5.73 -12.60
C ARG A 104 10.49 5.09 -13.99
N LYS A 105 11.16 3.95 -14.12
CA LYS A 105 11.22 3.23 -15.40
C LYS A 105 9.84 2.73 -15.81
N LEU A 106 9.08 2.12 -14.91
CA LEU A 106 7.72 1.65 -15.16
C LEU A 106 6.81 2.81 -15.60
N ALA A 107 6.84 3.93 -14.88
CA ALA A 107 6.08 5.12 -15.26
C ALA A 107 6.42 5.60 -16.68
N ALA A 108 7.71 5.62 -17.04
CA ALA A 108 8.14 6.00 -18.39
C ALA A 108 7.71 5.01 -19.49
N GLU A 109 7.58 3.72 -19.20
CA GLU A 109 7.03 2.75 -20.15
C GLU A 109 5.51 2.89 -20.29
N LEU A 110 4.79 3.17 -19.19
CA LEU A 110 3.35 3.42 -19.21
C LEU A 110 3.01 4.65 -20.08
N VAL A 111 3.75 5.75 -19.92
CA VAL A 111 3.58 6.96 -20.74
C VAL A 111 3.82 6.66 -22.22
N ARG A 112 4.92 5.98 -22.56
CA ARG A 112 5.22 5.61 -23.95
C ARG A 112 4.14 4.73 -24.59
N ALA A 113 3.57 3.80 -23.84
CA ALA A 113 2.47 2.96 -24.32
C ALA A 113 1.21 3.79 -24.60
N ALA A 114 0.88 4.75 -23.73
CA ALA A 114 -0.25 5.66 -23.94
C ALA A 114 -0.04 6.53 -25.19
N GLU A 115 1.13 7.13 -25.35
CA GLU A 115 1.50 7.93 -26.53
C GLU A 115 1.34 7.11 -27.83
N THR A 116 1.78 5.85 -27.83
CA THR A 116 1.65 4.94 -28.98
C THR A 116 0.17 4.73 -29.39
N ILE A 117 -0.74 4.61 -28.43
CA ILE A 117 -2.18 4.46 -28.70
C ILE A 117 -2.76 5.74 -29.31
N GLU A 118 -2.34 6.90 -28.79
CA GLU A 118 -2.81 8.21 -29.25
C GLU A 118 -2.34 8.52 -30.67
N GLU A 119 -1.09 8.17 -31.01
CA GLU A 119 -0.52 8.33 -32.36
C GLU A 119 -1.15 7.40 -33.41
N THR A 120 -1.82 6.33 -32.99
CA THR A 120 -2.49 5.38 -33.89
C THR A 120 -3.86 5.90 -34.38
N ARG A 121 -4.36 7.02 -33.84
CA ARG A 121 -5.66 7.63 -34.17
C ARG A 121 -5.55 8.65 -35.30
#